data_AF-A0A841DC09-F1
#
_entry.id   AF-A0A841DC09-F1
#
_cell.length_a   1.000
_cell.length_b   1.000
_cell.length_c   1.000
_cell.angle_alpha   90.00
_cell.angle_beta   90.00
_cell.angle_gamma   90.00
#
_symmetry.space_group_name_H-M   'P 1'
#
loop_
_entity.id
_entity.type
_entity.pdbx_description
1 polymer ?
#
loop_
_entity_poly.entity_id
_entity_poly.type
_entity_poly.pdbx_seq_one_letter_code
_entity_poly.pdbx_strand_id
1 'polypeptide(L)'
;MDAESSICLSDLVPALRWSRQQQVAEALADPRLPAGWWSSVTLPKALRAAGLDWVCDRLARLSVARWDHLPLSDVLPALHVHTVDPTLPGWSEPARAAITGLGGWSRLRRLTPGDLAGSSVPASPEVLVTAMFREVLGGMPGISEQPAQDAQAGRTAPAAQTAQGAPAVPAAAAAPGVPAVPSAPAVPPQAQPQAAPQPQPAPQPQPAPQSAPLAAPAAAPAAQPDLSAYPLVRLVDTMFRDWAPLERAVAVERLFAVDPISLRALAHKLNADLGALSAAQRAAEERILLWLRSSESAPLTGHMFGLTEWLGAAATEEQLVGADPAHPVEVPTLRTPLWRVLVTLMPDRRLQDGWLVVGDLGGLRDRTRQLLAGKPADADVVVLMEHQLGIRAHSAQAWLDALAAAAAPQEPAAAAASEATRQLPRRTPGVNGHHRGGQPIPQVNTASIDPRAALAALSALSGNSRPHLITSQRAAPPPPQTSPSTDPSRWQRIEVTSEHLRGGPVAVPEGYATRLGMRPGTLLSVTGPGDNAVVLVWRDHPVFDSLQPVLMRLNARPGDQVYVTVDGYRLDAQLPA
;
A
#
# COMPACT_ATOMS: atom_id res chain seq x y z
N MET A 1 3.51 -27.00 22.95
CA MET A 1 3.63 -25.60 23.36
C MET A 1 2.55 -24.87 22.59
N ASP A 2 1.38 -24.73 23.21
CA ASP A 2 0.17 -24.25 22.56
C ASP A 2 0.37 -22.82 22.08
N ALA A 3 0.35 -22.63 20.77
CA ALA A 3 0.38 -21.31 20.16
C ALA A 3 -0.94 -20.62 20.51
N GLU A 4 -0.92 -19.74 21.51
CA GLU A 4 -2.09 -18.94 21.86
C GLU A 4 -2.43 -18.04 20.66
N SER A 5 -3.49 -18.40 19.93
CA SER A 5 -3.99 -17.63 18.79
C SER A 5 -4.28 -16.19 19.21
N SER A 6 -3.58 -15.23 18.58
CA SER A 6 -3.74 -13.79 18.81
C SER A 6 -5.01 -13.19 18.19
N ILE A 7 -5.99 -14.01 17.85
CA ILE A 7 -7.21 -13.61 17.13
C ILE A 7 -8.18 -12.94 18.11
N CYS A 8 -8.64 -11.73 17.78
CA CYS A 8 -9.65 -10.97 18.51
C CYS A 8 -11.05 -11.19 17.90
N LEU A 9 -12.12 -10.85 18.64
CA LEU A 9 -13.49 -11.00 18.13
C LEU A 9 -13.74 -10.19 16.84
N SER A 10 -13.15 -9.01 16.73
CA SER A 10 -13.27 -8.14 15.55
C SER A 10 -12.62 -8.72 14.28
N ASP A 11 -11.79 -9.75 14.41
CA ASP A 11 -11.15 -10.42 13.28
C ASP A 11 -12.09 -11.44 12.64
N LEU A 12 -12.96 -12.05 13.45
CA LEU A 12 -14.00 -12.97 12.98
C LEU A 12 -15.29 -12.27 12.59
N VAL A 13 -15.59 -11.13 13.22
CA VAL A 13 -16.77 -10.31 12.94
C VAL A 13 -16.31 -8.91 12.51
N PRO A 14 -15.92 -8.71 11.23
CA PRO A 14 -15.38 -7.44 10.75
C PRO A 14 -16.35 -6.27 10.89
N ALA A 15 -17.66 -6.55 10.92
CA ALA A 15 -18.71 -5.56 11.16
C ALA A 15 -18.49 -4.77 12.47
N LEU A 16 -17.81 -5.34 13.46
CA LEU A 16 -17.43 -4.65 14.70
C LEU A 16 -16.43 -3.51 14.48
N ARG A 17 -15.58 -3.58 13.44
CA ARG A 17 -14.56 -2.57 13.12
C ARG A 17 -15.14 -1.33 12.44
N TRP A 18 -16.25 -1.50 11.70
CA TRP A 18 -16.92 -0.42 10.98
C TRP A 18 -18.13 0.14 11.73
N SER A 19 -18.54 -0.52 12.82
CA SER A 19 -19.62 -0.05 13.69
C SER A 19 -19.14 1.05 14.64
N ARG A 20 -20.05 1.96 15.02
CA ARG A 20 -19.71 3.02 15.99
C ARG A 20 -19.32 2.40 17.33
N GLN A 21 -18.13 2.72 17.83
CA GLN A 21 -17.57 2.10 19.04
C GLN A 21 -18.50 2.23 20.26
N GLN A 22 -19.22 3.35 20.40
CA GLN A 22 -20.16 3.56 21.50
C GLN A 22 -21.34 2.56 21.46
N GLN A 23 -21.84 2.22 20.27
CA GLN A 23 -22.96 1.29 20.10
C GLN A 23 -22.53 -0.17 20.32
N VAL A 24 -21.30 -0.49 19.90
CA VAL A 24 -20.69 -1.79 20.19
C VAL A 24 -20.43 -1.93 21.69
N ALA A 25 -19.94 -0.88 22.35
CA ALA A 25 -19.75 -0.85 23.79
C ALA A 25 -21.07 -1.05 24.55
N GLU A 26 -22.16 -0.42 24.13
CA GLU A 26 -23.48 -0.60 24.75
C GLU A 26 -23.97 -2.06 24.67
N ALA A 27 -23.70 -2.75 23.56
CA ALA A 27 -24.15 -4.12 23.34
C ALA A 27 -23.20 -5.19 23.93
N LEU A 28 -21.90 -4.93 23.95
CA LEU A 28 -20.85 -5.89 24.34
C LEU A 28 -20.10 -5.50 25.63
N ALA A 29 -20.54 -4.49 26.37
CA ALA A 29 -19.97 -4.18 27.69
C ALA A 29 -20.19 -5.35 28.65
N ASP A 30 -19.09 -5.87 29.20
CA ASP A 30 -19.10 -6.85 30.27
C ASP A 30 -18.16 -6.35 31.39
N PRO A 31 -18.60 -6.33 32.66
CA PRO A 31 -17.78 -5.85 33.78
C PRO A 31 -16.51 -6.70 34.03
N ARG A 32 -16.43 -7.92 33.47
CA ARG A 32 -15.27 -8.82 33.59
C ARG A 32 -14.21 -8.57 32.52
N LEU A 33 -14.51 -7.74 31.52
CA LEU A 33 -13.65 -7.49 30.37
C LEU A 33 -13.34 -5.98 30.25
N PRO A 34 -12.15 -5.61 29.74
CA PRO A 34 -11.80 -4.20 29.54
C PRO A 34 -12.68 -3.55 28.45
N ALA A 35 -12.76 -2.22 28.47
CA ALA A 35 -13.43 -1.46 27.41
C ALA A 35 -12.76 -1.75 26.05
N GLY A 36 -13.55 -2.03 25.02
CA GLY A 36 -13.01 -2.39 23.70
C GLY A 36 -12.35 -3.77 23.64
N TRP A 37 -12.72 -4.69 24.53
CA TRP A 37 -12.15 -6.05 24.55
C TRP A 37 -12.28 -6.79 23.22
N TRP A 38 -13.32 -6.49 22.43
CA TRP A 38 -13.56 -7.13 21.13
C TRP A 38 -12.43 -6.89 20.11
N SER A 39 -11.58 -5.86 20.29
CA SER A 39 -10.39 -5.60 19.47
C SER A 39 -9.06 -5.74 20.22
N SER A 40 -9.08 -5.89 21.54
CA SER A 40 -7.87 -5.87 22.38
C SER A 40 -7.61 -7.15 23.19
N VAL A 41 -8.63 -8.02 23.33
CA VAL A 41 -8.52 -9.28 24.09
C VAL A 41 -8.64 -10.46 23.13
N THR A 42 -7.75 -11.43 23.30
CA THR A 42 -7.78 -12.67 22.51
C THR A 42 -9.09 -13.41 22.74
N LEU A 43 -9.62 -13.97 21.67
CA LEU A 43 -10.93 -14.62 21.66
C LEU A 43 -11.04 -15.78 22.68
N PRO A 44 -10.04 -16.66 22.85
CA PRO A 44 -10.11 -17.69 23.89
C PRO A 44 -10.25 -17.12 25.30
N LYS A 45 -9.55 -16.00 25.59
CA LYS A 45 -9.62 -15.33 26.89
C LYS A 45 -10.96 -14.64 27.10
N ALA A 46 -11.50 -14.00 26.07
CA ALA A 46 -12.81 -13.37 26.11
C ALA A 46 -13.93 -14.39 26.32
N LEU A 47 -13.89 -15.52 25.59
CA LEU A 47 -14.87 -16.60 25.72
C LEU A 47 -14.81 -17.28 27.09
N ARG A 48 -13.63 -17.43 27.69
CA ARG A 48 -13.48 -17.97 29.06
C ARG A 48 -14.07 -17.04 30.14
N ALA A 49 -14.01 -15.72 29.94
CA ALA A 49 -14.50 -14.73 30.91
C ALA A 49 -16.00 -14.44 30.80
N ALA A 50 -16.51 -14.28 29.57
CA ALA A 50 -17.90 -13.91 29.29
C ALA A 50 -18.81 -15.11 28.96
N GLY A 51 -18.24 -16.21 28.45
CA GLY A 51 -18.97 -17.40 28.01
C GLY A 51 -19.41 -17.33 26.54
N LEU A 52 -19.36 -18.48 25.85
CA LEU A 52 -19.69 -18.58 24.43
C LEU A 52 -21.13 -18.18 24.12
N ASP A 53 -22.10 -18.70 24.88
CA ASP A 53 -23.53 -18.44 24.64
C ASP A 53 -23.88 -16.96 24.83
N TRP A 54 -23.27 -16.30 25.81
CA TRP A 54 -23.48 -14.87 26.05
C TRP A 54 -22.95 -14.03 24.90
N VAL A 55 -21.74 -14.31 24.41
CA VAL A 55 -21.16 -13.59 23.28
C VAL A 55 -22.00 -13.80 22.03
N CYS A 56 -22.47 -15.03 21.77
CA CYS A 56 -23.31 -15.33 20.61
C CYS A 56 -24.65 -14.61 20.66
N ASP A 57 -25.34 -14.59 21.80
CA ASP A 57 -26.62 -13.88 21.97
C ASP A 57 -26.46 -12.37 21.77
N ARG A 58 -25.41 -11.77 22.33
CA ARG A 58 -25.14 -10.33 22.16
C ARG A 58 -24.80 -9.96 20.73
N LEU A 59 -24.00 -10.78 20.04
CA LEU A 59 -23.70 -10.58 18.63
C LEU A 59 -24.94 -10.75 17.75
N ALA A 60 -25.83 -11.69 18.07
CA ALA A 60 -27.08 -11.87 17.34
C ALA A 60 -28.00 -10.66 17.48
N ARG A 61 -28.19 -10.16 18.72
CA ARG A 61 -28.96 -8.93 18.97
C ARG A 61 -28.37 -7.73 18.25
N LEU A 62 -27.05 -7.57 18.29
CA LEU A 62 -26.35 -6.49 17.59
C LEU A 62 -26.54 -6.61 16.07
N SER A 63 -26.45 -7.82 15.53
CA SER A 63 -26.64 -8.08 14.10
C SER A 63 -28.05 -7.75 13.63
N VAL A 64 -29.07 -8.19 14.37
CA VAL A 64 -30.47 -7.89 14.03
C VAL A 64 -30.79 -6.40 14.21
N ALA A 65 -30.24 -5.75 15.23
CA ALA A 65 -30.57 -4.35 15.52
C ALA A 65 -29.83 -3.33 14.65
N ARG A 66 -28.62 -3.66 14.16
CA ARG A 66 -27.71 -2.69 13.53
C ARG A 66 -27.15 -3.12 12.18
N TRP A 67 -27.16 -4.41 11.88
CA TRP A 67 -26.61 -4.99 10.64
C TRP A 67 -27.71 -5.70 9.84
N ASP A 68 -28.95 -5.24 9.99
CA ASP A 68 -30.15 -5.76 9.32
C ASP A 68 -30.04 -5.80 7.80
N HIS A 69 -29.23 -4.92 7.21
CA HIS A 69 -28.98 -4.76 5.78
C HIS A 69 -27.75 -5.53 5.28
N LEU A 70 -26.93 -6.11 6.16
CA LEU A 70 -25.72 -6.84 5.77
C LEU A 70 -26.05 -8.32 5.60
N PRO A 71 -25.58 -8.98 4.52
CA PRO A 71 -25.78 -10.41 4.40
C PRO A 71 -24.99 -11.12 5.51
N LEU A 72 -25.53 -12.22 6.00
CA LEU A 72 -24.95 -12.97 7.12
C LEU A 72 -23.52 -13.43 6.85
N SER A 73 -23.20 -13.70 5.58
CA SER A 73 -21.87 -14.06 5.13
C SER A 73 -20.85 -12.91 5.23
N ASP A 74 -21.28 -11.65 5.26
CA ASP A 74 -20.40 -10.49 5.42
C ASP A 74 -20.25 -10.11 6.90
N VAL A 75 -21.28 -10.37 7.71
CA VAL A 75 -21.22 -10.26 9.17
C VAL A 75 -20.25 -11.28 9.74
N LEU A 76 -20.29 -12.52 9.24
CA LEU A 76 -19.44 -13.62 9.67
C LEU A 76 -18.79 -14.30 8.44
N PRO A 77 -17.66 -13.76 7.93
CA PRO A 77 -16.98 -14.28 6.73
C PRO A 77 -16.59 -15.74 6.80
N ALA A 78 -16.37 -16.26 8.01
CA ALA A 78 -16.11 -17.68 8.28
C ALA A 78 -17.21 -18.59 7.68
N LEU A 79 -18.46 -18.13 7.59
CA LEU A 79 -19.53 -18.88 6.93
C LEU A 79 -19.23 -19.20 5.46
N HIS A 80 -18.31 -18.47 4.81
CA HIS A 80 -17.90 -18.76 3.44
C HIS A 80 -17.14 -20.07 3.29
N VAL A 81 -16.25 -20.33 4.25
CA VAL A 81 -15.30 -21.45 4.26
C VAL A 81 -15.84 -22.62 5.07
N HIS A 82 -16.64 -22.36 6.10
CA HIS A 82 -17.28 -23.40 6.90
C HIS A 82 -18.49 -24.00 6.16
N THR A 83 -18.34 -25.25 5.75
CA THR A 83 -19.46 -26.11 5.33
C THR A 83 -20.16 -26.64 6.57
N VAL A 84 -21.11 -25.86 7.11
CA VAL A 84 -21.97 -26.32 8.20
C VAL A 84 -23.00 -27.28 7.63
N ASP A 85 -23.00 -28.50 8.15
CA ASP A 85 -24.05 -29.47 7.84
C ASP A 85 -25.34 -29.07 8.60
N PRO A 86 -26.43 -28.70 7.90
CA PRO A 86 -27.68 -28.29 8.55
C PRO A 86 -28.34 -29.42 9.36
N THR A 87 -27.87 -30.67 9.24
CA THR A 87 -28.36 -31.83 10.00
C THR A 87 -27.66 -32.02 11.35
N LEU A 88 -26.67 -31.19 11.69
CA LEU A 88 -25.89 -31.29 12.93
C LEU A 88 -26.76 -31.36 14.20
N PRO A 89 -26.43 -32.22 15.17
CA PRO A 89 -27.20 -32.41 16.40
C PRO A 89 -27.11 -31.23 17.39
N GLY A 90 -26.20 -30.28 17.19
CA GLY A 90 -26.01 -29.11 18.06
C GLY A 90 -26.98 -27.95 17.82
N TRP A 91 -27.75 -27.99 16.73
CA TRP A 91 -28.67 -26.92 16.34
C TRP A 91 -30.04 -27.13 16.95
N SER A 92 -30.63 -26.06 17.50
CA SER A 92 -31.99 -26.11 18.02
C SER A 92 -32.97 -26.54 16.93
N GLU A 93 -33.93 -27.39 17.27
CA GLU A 93 -35.00 -27.82 16.35
C GLU A 93 -35.69 -26.65 15.61
N PRO A 94 -36.01 -25.50 16.24
CA PRO A 94 -36.54 -24.35 15.51
C PRO A 94 -35.56 -23.78 14.48
N ALA A 95 -34.25 -23.77 14.76
CA ALA A 95 -33.26 -23.29 13.79
C ALA A 95 -33.12 -24.23 12.59
N ARG A 96 -33.13 -25.55 12.80
CA ARG A 96 -33.08 -26.54 11.72
C ARG A 96 -34.33 -26.51 10.84
N ALA A 97 -35.51 -26.43 11.44
CA ALA A 97 -36.77 -26.32 10.71
C ALA A 97 -36.83 -25.03 9.88
N ALA A 98 -36.38 -23.91 10.46
CA ALA A 98 -36.27 -22.63 9.78
C ALA A 98 -35.32 -22.65 8.57
N ILE A 99 -34.13 -23.23 8.70
CA ILE A 99 -33.17 -23.35 7.59
C ILE A 99 -33.74 -24.20 6.45
N THR A 100 -34.41 -25.30 6.81
CA THR A 100 -35.05 -26.19 5.83
C THR A 100 -36.15 -25.43 5.08
N GLY A 101 -36.99 -24.67 5.79
CA GLY A 101 -38.03 -23.83 5.20
C GLY A 101 -37.50 -22.67 4.34
N LEU A 102 -36.31 -22.15 4.65
CA LEU A 102 -35.66 -21.08 3.89
C LEU A 102 -34.99 -21.56 2.59
N GLY A 103 -34.92 -22.88 2.34
CA GLY A 103 -34.26 -23.46 1.17
C GLY A 103 -32.78 -23.82 1.39
N GLY A 104 -32.40 -24.09 2.64
CA GLY A 104 -31.12 -24.66 3.01
C GLY A 104 -30.00 -23.65 3.31
N TRP A 105 -28.87 -24.18 3.79
CA TRP A 105 -27.70 -23.43 4.27
C TRP A 105 -27.16 -22.40 3.26
N SER A 106 -27.08 -22.81 1.99
CA SER A 106 -26.57 -21.96 0.90
C SER A 106 -27.44 -20.72 0.66
N ARG A 107 -28.75 -20.83 0.93
CA ARG A 107 -29.68 -19.70 0.82
C ARG A 107 -29.61 -18.82 2.05
N LEU A 108 -29.54 -19.40 3.25
CA LEU A 108 -29.39 -18.67 4.52
C LEU A 108 -28.18 -17.72 4.50
N ARG A 109 -27.02 -18.19 4.02
CA ARG A 109 -25.78 -17.38 3.96
C ARG A 109 -25.93 -16.07 3.18
N ARG A 110 -26.84 -16.03 2.19
CA ARG A 110 -27.07 -14.86 1.34
C ARG A 110 -28.18 -13.93 1.85
N LEU A 111 -28.90 -14.34 2.89
CA LEU A 111 -29.94 -13.52 3.51
C LEU A 111 -29.32 -12.54 4.49
N THR A 112 -30.01 -11.43 4.69
CA THR A 112 -29.70 -10.45 5.74
C THR A 112 -30.50 -10.75 7.01
N PRO A 113 -30.08 -10.28 8.20
CA PRO A 113 -30.89 -10.39 9.42
C PRO A 113 -32.27 -9.75 9.28
N GLY A 114 -32.42 -8.71 8.45
CA GLY A 114 -33.71 -8.10 8.11
C GLY A 114 -34.62 -9.02 7.31
N ASP A 115 -34.07 -9.77 6.34
CA ASP A 115 -34.83 -10.75 5.54
C ASP A 115 -35.37 -11.90 6.41
N LEU A 116 -34.64 -12.26 7.47
CA LEU A 116 -35.08 -13.26 8.44
C LEU A 116 -36.25 -12.76 9.31
N ALA A 117 -36.32 -11.45 9.60
CA ALA A 117 -37.41 -10.86 10.35
C ALA A 117 -38.73 -10.78 9.54
N GLY A 118 -38.64 -10.69 8.21
CA GLY A 118 -39.78 -10.64 7.29
C GLY A 118 -40.27 -12.00 6.79
N SER A 119 -39.57 -13.10 7.11
CA SER A 119 -39.92 -14.44 6.66
C SER A 119 -40.99 -15.06 7.56
N SER A 120 -41.94 -15.83 7.01
CA SER A 120 -42.98 -16.57 7.77
C SER A 120 -42.43 -17.78 8.53
N VAL A 121 -41.19 -17.69 9.00
CA VAL A 121 -40.44 -18.74 9.69
C VAL A 121 -40.82 -18.73 11.18
N PRO A 122 -41.00 -19.91 11.81
CA PRO A 122 -41.43 -19.98 13.21
C PRO A 122 -40.36 -19.60 14.24
N ALA A 123 -39.09 -19.51 13.83
CA ALA A 123 -37.97 -19.13 14.70
C ALA A 123 -37.68 -17.63 14.61
N SER A 124 -37.38 -17.00 15.76
CA SER A 124 -36.92 -15.60 15.74
C SER A 124 -35.57 -15.46 15.02
N PRO A 125 -35.33 -14.34 14.33
CA PRO A 125 -34.07 -14.11 13.61
C PRO A 125 -32.86 -14.19 14.56
N GLU A 126 -33.02 -13.76 15.82
CA GLU A 126 -31.99 -13.86 16.85
C GLU A 126 -31.56 -15.32 17.10
N VAL A 127 -32.49 -16.28 17.15
CA VAL A 127 -32.18 -17.70 17.41
C VAL A 127 -31.34 -18.30 16.27
N LEU A 128 -31.65 -17.94 15.02
CA LEU A 128 -30.89 -18.38 13.86
C LEU A 128 -29.48 -17.78 13.84
N VAL A 129 -29.38 -16.48 14.11
CA VAL A 129 -28.09 -15.77 14.12
C VAL A 129 -27.21 -16.25 15.27
N THR A 130 -27.77 -16.47 16.46
CA THR A 130 -27.07 -17.07 17.60
C THR A 130 -26.55 -18.47 17.26
N ALA A 131 -27.34 -19.31 16.60
CA ALA A 131 -26.92 -20.66 16.20
C ALA A 131 -25.74 -20.62 15.21
N MET A 132 -25.75 -19.69 14.25
CA MET A 132 -24.63 -19.50 13.32
C MET A 132 -23.34 -19.04 14.02
N PHE A 133 -23.42 -18.06 14.92
CA PHE A 133 -22.25 -17.62 15.69
C PHE A 133 -21.72 -18.73 16.57
N ARG A 134 -22.60 -19.49 17.24
CA ARG A 134 -22.22 -20.61 18.11
C ARG A 134 -21.51 -21.72 17.34
N GLU A 135 -21.95 -22.01 16.12
CA GLU A 135 -21.31 -23.02 15.27
C GLU A 135 -19.87 -22.62 14.90
N VAL A 136 -19.69 -21.39 14.41
CA VAL A 136 -18.37 -20.91 13.99
C VAL A 136 -17.45 -20.71 15.19
N LEU A 137 -17.94 -20.08 16.25
CA LEU A 137 -17.14 -19.79 17.44
C LEU A 137 -16.91 -21.05 18.29
N GLY A 138 -17.81 -22.03 18.28
CA GLY A 138 -17.65 -23.29 19.00
C GLY A 138 -16.73 -24.30 18.29
N GLY A 139 -16.60 -24.21 16.96
CA GLY A 139 -15.78 -25.10 16.15
C GLY A 139 -14.29 -24.75 16.10
N MET A 140 -13.83 -23.65 16.72
CA MET A 140 -12.42 -23.28 16.67
C MET A 140 -11.55 -24.12 17.62
N PRO A 141 -10.37 -24.59 17.15
CA PRO A 141 -9.44 -25.36 17.98
C PRO A 141 -8.94 -24.51 19.16
N GLY A 142 -8.99 -25.08 20.37
CA GLY A 142 -8.65 -24.40 21.64
C GLY A 142 -9.85 -24.01 22.52
N ILE A 143 -11.09 -24.25 22.08
CA ILE A 143 -12.33 -23.99 22.86
C ILE A 143 -12.92 -25.29 23.42
N SER A 144 -12.59 -26.45 22.83
CA SER A 144 -12.98 -27.77 23.32
C SER A 144 -11.78 -28.51 23.92
N GLU A 145 -11.33 -28.10 25.11
CA GLU A 145 -10.68 -29.03 26.05
C GLU A 145 -11.17 -28.74 27.49
N GLN A 146 -11.83 -29.76 28.04
CA GLN A 146 -12.15 -30.08 29.44
C GLN A 146 -13.23 -29.27 30.21
N PRO A 147 -14.44 -29.84 30.36
CA PRO A 147 -15.28 -29.62 31.53
C PRO A 147 -14.74 -30.42 32.73
N ALA A 148 -14.77 -29.79 33.91
CA ALA A 148 -14.49 -30.33 35.25
C ALA A 148 -13.01 -30.43 35.68
N GLN A 149 -12.49 -29.39 36.34
CA GLN A 149 -11.73 -29.55 37.61
C GLN A 149 -11.45 -28.26 38.42
N ASP A 150 -11.75 -27.06 37.94
CA ASP A 150 -11.53 -25.82 38.75
C ASP A 150 -12.71 -25.40 39.65
N ALA A 151 -13.70 -26.28 39.83
CA ALA A 151 -14.79 -26.07 40.78
C ALA A 151 -14.43 -26.46 42.22
N GLN A 152 -13.17 -26.31 42.67
CA GLN A 152 -12.82 -26.52 44.10
C GLN A 152 -11.41 -26.02 44.46
N ALA A 153 -11.16 -24.71 44.35
CA ALA A 153 -10.10 -24.07 45.13
C ALA A 153 -10.42 -22.60 45.41
N GLY A 154 -10.66 -22.28 46.68
CA GLY A 154 -10.34 -20.95 47.21
C GLY A 154 -11.40 -19.87 47.09
N ARG A 155 -12.58 -20.10 47.68
CA ARG A 155 -13.28 -18.99 48.36
C ARG A 155 -12.35 -18.44 49.44
N THR A 156 -11.96 -17.17 49.33
CA THR A 156 -11.70 -16.27 50.46
C THR A 156 -11.60 -14.84 49.95
N ALA A 157 -12.68 -14.09 50.10
CA ALA A 157 -12.58 -12.66 50.42
C ALA A 157 -12.12 -12.55 51.88
N PRO A 158 -11.48 -11.44 52.31
CA PRO A 158 -12.30 -10.28 52.67
C PRO A 158 -11.69 -8.88 52.40
N ALA A 159 -12.63 -7.95 52.19
CA ALA A 159 -12.77 -6.62 52.79
C ALA A 159 -11.61 -5.59 52.79
N ALA A 160 -11.88 -4.49 52.05
CA ALA A 160 -11.89 -3.10 52.49
C ALA A 160 -10.78 -2.57 53.42
N GLN A 161 -10.05 -1.56 52.93
CA GLN A 161 -9.70 -0.38 53.73
C GLN A 161 -9.41 0.85 52.84
N THR A 162 -10.11 1.92 53.21
CA THR A 162 -10.05 3.31 52.74
C THR A 162 -8.83 4.07 53.25
N ALA A 163 -8.19 4.87 52.40
CA ALA A 163 -7.52 6.16 52.72
C ALA A 163 -7.07 6.80 51.38
N GLN A 164 -7.73 7.84 50.85
CA GLN A 164 -7.48 9.28 51.13
C GLN A 164 -6.01 9.70 51.03
N GLY A 165 -5.69 10.56 50.05
CA GLY A 165 -4.44 11.34 50.06
C GLY A 165 -3.93 11.83 48.69
N ALA A 166 -4.51 12.92 48.17
CA ALA A 166 -3.84 13.89 47.30
C ALA A 166 -4.47 15.27 47.62
N PRO A 167 -3.85 16.44 47.32
CA PRO A 167 -2.58 16.70 46.64
C PRO A 167 -1.69 17.74 47.37
N ALA A 168 -0.45 17.94 46.93
CA ALA A 168 0.29 19.17 47.23
C ALA A 168 1.24 19.55 46.08
N VAL A 169 0.99 20.75 45.55
CA VAL A 169 1.80 21.53 44.62
C VAL A 169 2.88 22.27 45.45
N PRO A 170 3.96 22.76 44.83
CA PRO A 170 4.09 24.21 44.80
C PRO A 170 4.49 24.78 43.44
N ALA A 171 4.05 26.02 43.25
CA ALA A 171 4.17 26.84 42.07
C ALA A 171 5.36 27.82 42.14
N ALA A 172 5.52 28.58 41.05
CA ALA A 172 6.25 29.85 40.87
C ALA A 172 7.75 29.75 40.52
N ALA A 173 8.33 30.54 39.60
CA ALA A 173 7.82 31.57 38.69
C ALA A 173 8.94 31.99 37.70
N ALA A 174 8.53 32.78 36.70
CA ALA A 174 9.26 33.85 36.00
C ALA A 174 10.09 33.53 34.73
N ALA A 175 9.63 34.13 33.62
CA ALA A 175 10.27 34.34 32.31
C ALA A 175 11.19 35.60 32.32
N PRO A 176 11.57 36.23 31.18
CA PRO A 176 11.97 35.76 29.84
C PRO A 176 13.39 36.29 29.45
N GLY A 177 14.01 35.76 28.39
CA GLY A 177 15.27 36.33 27.88
C GLY A 177 15.66 35.85 26.48
N VAL A 178 15.35 36.66 25.48
CA VAL A 178 16.00 36.76 24.14
C VAL A 178 16.02 38.26 23.83
N PRO A 179 16.93 38.83 23.00
CA PRO A 179 17.71 38.18 21.95
C PRO A 179 19.17 38.62 21.82
N ALA A 180 19.99 37.84 21.10
CA ALA A 180 21.24 38.33 20.53
C ALA A 180 21.50 37.68 19.16
N VAL A 181 21.37 38.50 18.13
CA VAL A 181 21.88 38.29 16.77
C VAL A 181 23.29 38.89 16.72
N PRO A 182 24.26 38.21 16.10
CA PRO A 182 24.96 38.85 14.97
C PRO A 182 25.25 37.82 13.86
N SER A 183 24.80 38.07 12.64
CA SER A 183 25.55 38.76 11.56
C SER A 183 26.24 37.76 10.63
N ALA A 184 25.70 37.70 9.41
CA ALA A 184 26.32 37.14 8.23
C ALA A 184 27.66 37.82 7.90
N PRO A 185 28.63 37.09 7.33
CA PRO A 185 29.62 37.66 6.44
C PRO A 185 29.18 37.51 4.98
N ALA A 186 29.32 38.63 4.29
CA ALA A 186 29.04 38.84 2.89
C ALA A 186 29.82 37.91 1.95
N VAL A 187 29.13 37.55 0.86
CA VAL A 187 29.70 37.06 -0.39
C VAL A 187 30.36 38.23 -1.13
N PRO A 188 31.62 38.12 -1.58
CA PRO A 188 32.14 38.89 -2.71
C PRO A 188 32.15 38.06 -4.01
N PRO A 189 32.20 38.72 -5.17
CA PRO A 189 31.32 38.39 -6.29
C PRO A 189 31.94 37.45 -7.34
N GLN A 190 31.02 36.86 -8.11
CA GLN A 190 31.25 36.17 -9.37
C GLN A 190 32.04 37.05 -10.35
N ALA A 191 33.11 36.49 -10.91
CA ALA A 191 33.75 36.97 -12.12
C ALA A 191 33.30 36.09 -13.30
N GLN A 192 32.66 36.72 -14.29
CA GLN A 192 32.56 36.25 -15.68
C GLN A 192 32.80 37.49 -16.57
N PRO A 193 33.13 37.36 -17.86
CA PRO A 193 33.94 36.35 -18.55
C PRO A 193 35.06 37.04 -19.37
N GLN A 194 36.30 36.53 -19.35
CA GLN A 194 37.34 37.02 -20.25
C GLN A 194 37.43 36.12 -21.49
N ALA A 195 37.05 36.70 -22.62
CA ALA A 195 37.33 36.21 -23.95
C ALA A 195 38.84 36.20 -24.19
N ALA A 196 39.35 35.08 -24.71
CA ALA A 196 40.69 34.95 -25.25
C ALA A 196 40.62 34.20 -26.60
N PRO A 197 41.57 34.46 -27.50
CA PRO A 197 41.31 34.56 -28.94
C PRO A 197 41.48 33.26 -29.73
N GLN A 198 40.81 33.23 -30.88
CA GLN A 198 40.94 32.24 -31.94
C GLN A 198 42.40 32.10 -32.42
N PRO A 199 42.95 30.87 -32.50
CA PRO A 199 44.13 30.60 -33.31
C PRO A 199 43.73 30.35 -34.77
N GLN A 200 44.37 31.11 -35.67
CA GLN A 200 44.36 30.90 -37.12
C GLN A 200 45.01 29.55 -37.51
N PRO A 201 44.64 28.98 -38.67
CA PRO A 201 45.03 27.63 -39.08
C PRO A 201 46.47 27.57 -39.62
N ALA A 202 47.25 26.62 -39.11
CA ALA A 202 48.54 26.23 -39.66
C ALA A 202 48.37 25.29 -40.88
N PRO A 203 49.34 25.30 -41.83
CA PRO A 203 49.21 24.65 -43.13
C PRO A 203 49.17 23.13 -43.09
N GLN A 204 48.32 22.56 -43.94
CA GLN A 204 48.12 21.12 -44.14
C GLN A 204 49.38 20.43 -44.69
N PRO A 205 49.87 19.35 -44.06
CA PRO A 205 50.74 18.39 -44.71
C PRO A 205 49.95 17.57 -45.73
N GLN A 206 50.53 17.41 -46.92
CA GLN A 206 50.01 16.57 -47.99
C GLN A 206 49.81 15.11 -47.55
N PRO A 207 48.80 14.41 -48.11
CA PRO A 207 48.42 13.07 -47.69
C PRO A 207 49.47 12.02 -48.07
N ALA A 208 49.97 11.31 -47.06
CA ALA A 208 50.51 9.97 -47.25
C ALA A 208 49.40 9.05 -47.81
N PRO A 209 49.73 8.03 -48.63
CA PRO A 209 48.74 7.17 -49.26
C PRO A 209 47.83 6.55 -48.21
N GLN A 210 46.54 6.84 -48.33
CA GLN A 210 45.49 6.24 -47.51
C GLN A 210 45.53 4.73 -47.73
N SER A 211 46.02 4.00 -46.73
CA SER A 211 45.57 2.63 -46.51
C SER A 211 44.05 2.69 -46.48
N ALA A 212 43.41 2.01 -47.44
CA ALA A 212 41.95 1.87 -47.43
C ALA A 212 41.53 1.50 -46.01
N PRO A 213 40.54 2.20 -45.40
CA PRO A 213 39.98 1.72 -44.16
C PRO A 213 39.49 0.30 -44.48
N LEU A 214 40.12 -0.70 -43.85
CA LEU A 214 39.46 -1.99 -43.72
C LEU A 214 38.09 -1.65 -43.18
N ALA A 215 37.07 -1.90 -44.00
CA ALA A 215 35.70 -1.80 -43.57
C ALA A 215 35.64 -2.50 -42.21
N ALA A 216 35.38 -1.71 -41.16
CA ALA A 216 34.97 -2.30 -39.90
C ALA A 216 33.86 -3.29 -40.29
N PRO A 217 33.93 -4.56 -39.87
CA PRO A 217 32.90 -5.51 -40.19
C PRO A 217 31.59 -4.82 -39.83
N ALA A 218 30.74 -4.59 -40.84
CA ALA A 218 29.43 -4.01 -40.64
C ALA A 218 28.86 -4.79 -39.48
N ALA A 219 28.60 -4.11 -38.34
CA ALA A 219 27.99 -4.73 -37.19
C ALA A 219 26.76 -5.43 -37.75
N ALA A 220 26.81 -6.78 -37.80
CA ALA A 220 25.66 -7.55 -38.20
C ALA A 220 24.50 -6.99 -37.36
N PRO A 221 23.34 -6.67 -37.97
CA PRO A 221 22.20 -6.20 -37.19
C PRO A 221 22.06 -7.20 -36.04
N ALA A 222 22.19 -6.70 -34.81
CA ALA A 222 22.14 -7.54 -33.61
C ALA A 222 20.93 -8.46 -33.82
N ALA A 223 21.18 -9.77 -33.87
CA ALA A 223 20.14 -10.74 -34.16
C ALA A 223 18.97 -10.40 -33.23
N GLN A 224 17.85 -9.97 -33.81
CA GLN A 224 16.69 -9.63 -33.01
C GLN A 224 16.40 -10.87 -32.17
N PRO A 225 16.31 -10.74 -30.83
CA PRO A 225 16.09 -11.89 -29.98
C PRO A 225 14.87 -12.61 -30.52
N ASP A 226 14.99 -13.93 -30.71
CA ASP A 226 13.86 -14.72 -31.15
C ASP A 226 12.80 -14.66 -30.04
N LEU A 227 11.85 -13.73 -30.19
CA LEU A 227 10.81 -13.48 -29.20
C LEU A 227 9.97 -14.73 -28.98
N SER A 228 9.97 -15.70 -29.91
CA SER A 228 9.28 -16.97 -29.72
C SER A 228 9.79 -17.75 -28.50
N ALA A 229 11.06 -17.54 -28.10
CA ALA A 229 11.64 -18.11 -26.89
C ALA A 229 11.15 -17.44 -25.59
N TYR A 230 10.53 -16.26 -25.67
CA TYR A 230 10.11 -15.45 -24.52
C TYR A 230 8.61 -15.09 -24.59
N PRO A 231 7.71 -16.01 -24.18
CA PRO A 231 6.27 -15.82 -24.31
C PRO A 231 5.74 -14.61 -23.52
N LEU A 232 6.33 -14.30 -22.36
CA LEU A 232 5.95 -13.12 -21.57
C LEU A 232 6.29 -11.81 -22.27
N VAL A 233 7.49 -11.71 -22.87
CA VAL A 233 7.92 -10.53 -23.63
C VAL A 233 7.00 -10.33 -24.84
N ARG A 234 6.65 -11.42 -25.54
CA ARG A 234 5.69 -11.37 -26.65
C ARG A 234 4.30 -10.92 -26.22
N LEU A 235 3.81 -11.43 -25.09
CA LEU A 235 2.50 -11.08 -24.57
C LEU A 235 2.41 -9.56 -24.31
N VAL A 236 3.43 -9.01 -23.63
CA VAL A 236 3.54 -7.57 -23.36
C VAL A 236 3.68 -6.79 -24.67
N ASP A 237 4.59 -7.18 -25.58
CA ASP A 237 4.78 -6.49 -26.87
C ASP A 237 3.49 -6.44 -27.70
N THR A 238 2.74 -7.55 -27.74
CA THR A 238 1.50 -7.66 -28.52
C THR A 238 0.45 -6.67 -28.01
N MET A 239 0.36 -6.47 -26.69
CA MET A 239 -0.62 -5.57 -26.08
C MET A 239 -0.43 -4.12 -26.53
N PHE A 240 0.82 -3.64 -26.65
CA PHE A 240 1.13 -2.27 -27.06
C PHE A 240 1.18 -2.04 -28.58
N ARG A 241 1.27 -3.12 -29.37
CA ARG A 241 1.47 -3.04 -30.82
C ARG A 241 0.33 -2.35 -31.56
N ASP A 242 -0.91 -2.50 -31.08
CA ASP A 242 -2.11 -1.96 -31.72
C ASP A 242 -2.59 -0.64 -31.11
N TRP A 243 -1.80 -0.04 -30.22
CA TRP A 243 -2.15 1.22 -29.57
C TRP A 243 -2.04 2.41 -30.52
N ALA A 244 -2.85 3.45 -30.27
CA ALA A 244 -2.76 4.69 -31.01
C ALA A 244 -1.35 5.32 -30.88
N PRO A 245 -0.84 6.04 -31.89
CA PRO A 245 0.52 6.59 -31.86
C PRO A 245 0.82 7.46 -30.64
N LEU A 246 -0.15 8.28 -30.20
CA LEU A 246 -0.01 9.14 -29.03
C LEU A 246 0.01 8.34 -27.72
N GLU A 247 -0.87 7.35 -27.56
CA GLU A 247 -0.90 6.46 -26.39
C GLU A 247 0.40 5.67 -26.27
N ARG A 248 0.91 5.15 -27.40
CA ARG A 248 2.18 4.42 -27.46
C ARG A 248 3.35 5.33 -27.10
N ALA A 249 3.37 6.57 -27.59
CA ALA A 249 4.41 7.52 -27.24
C ALA A 249 4.39 7.86 -25.73
N VAL A 250 3.21 8.00 -25.13
CA VAL A 250 3.06 8.16 -23.68
C VAL A 250 3.55 6.93 -22.93
N ALA A 251 3.25 5.72 -23.41
CA ALA A 251 3.73 4.49 -22.80
C ALA A 251 5.27 4.42 -22.78
N VAL A 252 5.91 4.71 -23.91
CA VAL A 252 7.38 4.63 -24.09
C VAL A 252 8.12 5.72 -23.33
N GLU A 253 7.64 6.97 -23.41
CA GLU A 253 8.40 8.15 -22.95
C GLU A 253 8.02 8.58 -21.52
N ARG A 254 6.93 8.03 -20.96
CA ARG A 254 6.45 8.37 -19.62
C ARG A 254 6.14 7.18 -18.74
N LEU A 255 5.21 6.31 -19.12
CA LEU A 255 4.71 5.28 -18.19
C LEU A 255 5.77 4.21 -17.88
N PHE A 256 6.50 3.76 -18.90
CA PHE A 256 7.52 2.71 -18.80
C PHE A 256 8.94 3.21 -19.08
N ALA A 257 9.10 4.54 -19.15
CA ALA A 257 10.40 5.16 -19.37
C ALA A 257 11.30 4.98 -18.14
N VAL A 258 12.59 4.79 -18.41
CA VAL A 258 13.63 4.87 -17.38
C VAL A 258 13.66 6.25 -16.74
N ASP A 259 13.65 7.28 -17.59
CA ASP A 259 13.66 8.69 -17.18
C ASP A 259 12.40 9.38 -17.74
N PRO A 260 11.29 9.41 -16.98
CA PRO A 260 10.01 9.91 -17.48
C PRO A 260 10.04 11.43 -17.71
N ILE A 261 9.75 11.87 -18.93
CA ILE A 261 9.70 13.30 -19.26
C ILE A 261 8.33 13.90 -18.95
N SER A 262 8.24 15.19 -18.59
CA SER A 262 6.94 15.83 -18.31
C SER A 262 5.97 15.80 -19.51
N LEU A 263 4.65 15.81 -19.26
CA LEU A 263 3.65 15.88 -20.34
C LEU A 263 3.87 17.09 -21.27
N ARG A 264 4.28 18.23 -20.70
CA ARG A 264 4.59 19.44 -21.47
C ARG A 264 5.83 19.23 -22.36
N ALA A 265 6.88 18.58 -21.85
CA ALA A 265 8.07 18.24 -22.63
C ALA A 265 7.74 17.25 -23.76
N LEU A 266 6.91 16.24 -23.48
CA LEU A 266 6.43 15.29 -24.49
C LEU A 266 5.57 15.97 -25.56
N ALA A 267 4.68 16.88 -25.17
CA ALA A 267 3.86 17.67 -26.09
C ALA A 267 4.72 18.51 -27.03
N HIS A 268 5.77 19.14 -26.50
CA HIS A 268 6.73 19.88 -27.31
C HIS A 268 7.51 18.96 -28.26
N LYS A 269 7.99 17.80 -27.76
CA LYS A 269 8.74 16.81 -28.56
C LYS A 269 7.91 16.26 -29.73
N LEU A 270 6.62 16.00 -29.50
CA LEU A 270 5.71 15.42 -30.49
C LEU A 270 4.97 16.48 -31.33
N ASN A 271 5.16 17.78 -31.02
CA ASN A 271 4.38 18.88 -31.57
C ASN A 271 2.86 18.62 -31.51
N ALA A 272 2.39 18.10 -30.37
CA ALA A 272 1.02 17.67 -30.14
C ALA A 272 0.32 18.55 -29.09
N ASP A 273 -1.01 18.63 -29.17
CA ASP A 273 -1.81 19.34 -28.17
C ASP A 273 -1.71 18.68 -26.77
N LEU A 274 -1.59 19.50 -25.74
CA LEU A 274 -1.43 19.04 -24.36
C LEU A 274 -2.71 18.34 -23.84
N GLY A 275 -3.89 18.82 -24.25
CA GLY A 275 -5.16 18.20 -23.92
C GLY A 275 -5.29 16.81 -24.55
N ALA A 276 -4.92 16.68 -25.82
CA ALA A 276 -4.89 15.40 -26.53
C ALA A 276 -3.91 14.40 -25.89
N LEU A 277 -2.71 14.84 -25.47
CA LEU A 277 -1.76 13.98 -24.78
C LEU A 277 -2.20 13.59 -23.36
N SER A 278 -2.86 14.50 -22.64
CA SER A 278 -3.45 14.20 -21.34
C SER A 278 -4.57 13.15 -21.48
N ALA A 279 -5.43 13.27 -22.50
CA ALA A 279 -6.45 12.27 -22.79
C ALA A 279 -5.84 10.92 -23.20
N ALA A 280 -4.80 10.92 -24.04
CA ALA A 280 -4.07 9.71 -24.43
C ALA A 280 -3.40 9.03 -23.23
N GLN A 281 -2.87 9.79 -22.26
CA GLN A 281 -2.32 9.21 -21.02
C GLN A 281 -3.41 8.50 -20.21
N ARG A 282 -4.57 9.14 -19.99
CA ARG A 282 -5.68 8.50 -19.27
C ARG A 282 -6.16 7.23 -19.98
N ALA A 283 -6.34 7.29 -21.31
CA ALA A 283 -6.76 6.15 -22.10
C ALA A 283 -5.74 4.98 -22.03
N ALA A 284 -4.43 5.29 -22.07
CA ALA A 284 -3.37 4.30 -21.89
C ALA A 284 -3.43 3.62 -20.51
N GLU A 285 -3.57 4.39 -19.43
CA GLU A 285 -3.68 3.88 -18.06
C GLU A 285 -4.93 3.01 -17.87
N GLU A 286 -6.09 3.48 -18.33
CA GLU A 286 -7.35 2.74 -18.29
C GLU A 286 -7.25 1.42 -19.06
N ARG A 287 -6.62 1.44 -20.24
CA ARG A 287 -6.43 0.25 -21.07
C ARG A 287 -5.51 -0.77 -20.41
N ILE A 288 -4.42 -0.34 -19.76
CA ILE A 288 -3.55 -1.22 -18.96
C ILE A 288 -4.35 -1.87 -17.83
N LEU A 289 -5.09 -1.07 -17.05
CA LEU A 289 -5.88 -1.58 -15.93
C LEU A 289 -6.96 -2.56 -16.38
N LEU A 290 -7.64 -2.29 -17.50
CA LEU A 290 -8.64 -3.19 -18.05
C LEU A 290 -8.02 -4.49 -18.57
N TRP A 291 -6.88 -4.40 -19.26
CA TRP A 291 -6.16 -5.57 -19.77
C TRP A 291 -5.63 -6.46 -18.66
N LEU A 292 -5.09 -5.89 -17.58
CA LEU A 292 -4.65 -6.63 -16.39
C LEU A 292 -5.78 -7.40 -15.69
N ARG A 293 -7.04 -6.98 -15.89
CA ARG A 293 -8.23 -7.67 -15.39
C ARG A 293 -8.80 -8.70 -16.37
N SER A 294 -8.28 -8.76 -17.59
CA SER A 294 -8.73 -9.67 -18.64
C SER A 294 -8.04 -11.04 -18.54
N SER A 295 -8.64 -12.07 -19.15
CA SER A 295 -8.03 -13.40 -19.24
C SER A 295 -6.76 -13.44 -20.10
N GLU A 296 -6.56 -12.47 -21.00
CA GLU A 296 -5.38 -12.41 -21.86
C GLU A 296 -4.09 -12.14 -21.08
N SER A 297 -4.19 -11.41 -19.97
CA SER A 297 -3.04 -11.10 -19.11
C SER A 297 -2.75 -12.19 -18.07
N ALA A 298 -3.52 -13.29 -18.02
CA ALA A 298 -3.37 -14.35 -17.01
C ALA A 298 -1.94 -14.92 -16.87
N PRO A 299 -1.17 -15.15 -17.95
CA PRO A 299 0.22 -15.59 -17.84
C PRO A 299 1.12 -14.54 -17.16
N LEU A 300 0.89 -13.26 -17.46
CA LEU A 300 1.65 -12.16 -16.86
C LEU A 300 1.28 -11.97 -15.38
N THR A 301 0.00 -11.96 -15.05
CA THR A 301 -0.46 -11.73 -13.68
C THR A 301 -0.10 -12.91 -12.76
N GLY A 302 -0.17 -14.15 -13.27
CA GLY A 302 0.34 -15.33 -12.56
C GLY A 302 1.85 -15.25 -12.32
N HIS A 303 2.61 -14.81 -13.31
CA HIS A 303 4.06 -14.56 -13.17
C HIS A 303 4.35 -13.48 -12.12
N MET A 304 3.64 -12.35 -12.18
CA MET A 304 3.78 -11.27 -11.20
C MET A 304 3.46 -11.75 -9.78
N PHE A 305 2.41 -12.57 -9.61
CA PHE A 305 2.07 -13.13 -8.30
C PHE A 305 3.21 -14.02 -7.76
N GLY A 306 3.68 -14.99 -8.53
CA GLY A 306 4.80 -15.85 -8.12
C GLY A 306 6.08 -15.05 -7.86
N LEU A 307 6.35 -14.03 -8.68
CA LEU A 307 7.49 -13.13 -8.52
C LEU A 307 7.37 -12.30 -7.24
N THR A 308 6.20 -11.74 -6.93
CA THR A 308 5.98 -10.97 -5.69
C THR A 308 6.09 -11.83 -4.43
N GLU A 309 5.63 -13.08 -4.47
CA GLU A 309 5.79 -14.03 -3.38
C GLU A 309 7.25 -14.38 -3.15
N TRP A 310 7.98 -14.65 -4.25
CA TRP A 310 9.40 -14.95 -4.23
C TRP A 310 10.23 -13.76 -3.74
N LEU A 311 10.01 -12.54 -4.24
CA LEU A 311 10.79 -11.36 -3.82
C LEU A 311 10.60 -11.01 -2.33
N GLY A 312 9.43 -11.31 -1.75
CA GLY A 312 9.12 -10.94 -0.36
C GLY A 312 9.08 -9.42 -0.15
N ALA A 313 9.38 -8.92 1.04
CA ALA A 313 9.26 -7.49 1.36
C ALA A 313 10.42 -6.63 0.86
N ALA A 314 11.62 -7.21 0.69
CA ALA A 314 12.79 -6.54 0.13
C ALA A 314 13.62 -7.52 -0.70
N ALA A 315 13.95 -7.11 -1.92
CA ALA A 315 14.83 -7.82 -2.83
C ALA A 315 15.69 -6.83 -3.62
N THR A 316 16.82 -7.30 -4.13
CA THR A 316 17.72 -6.49 -4.98
C THR A 316 17.23 -6.47 -6.43
N GLU A 317 17.66 -5.46 -7.19
CA GLU A 317 17.48 -5.42 -8.64
C GLU A 317 18.06 -6.66 -9.32
N GLU A 318 19.26 -7.14 -8.91
CA GLU A 318 19.86 -8.32 -9.52
C GLU A 318 19.05 -9.59 -9.28
N GLN A 319 18.42 -9.74 -8.11
CA GLN A 319 17.52 -10.85 -7.82
C GLN A 319 16.26 -10.80 -8.68
N LEU A 320 15.69 -9.61 -8.88
CA LEU A 320 14.58 -9.43 -9.81
C LEU A 320 15.01 -9.84 -11.22
N VAL A 321 16.12 -9.29 -11.74
CA VAL A 321 16.60 -9.59 -13.09
C VAL A 321 16.96 -11.08 -13.26
N GLY A 322 17.50 -11.71 -12.23
CA GLY A 322 17.89 -13.11 -12.22
C GLY A 322 16.75 -14.12 -12.00
N ALA A 323 15.56 -13.67 -11.62
CA ALA A 323 14.42 -14.54 -11.31
C ALA A 323 13.86 -15.27 -12.55
N ASP A 324 13.96 -14.66 -13.74
CA ASP A 324 13.48 -15.25 -15.00
C ASP A 324 14.37 -14.83 -16.18
N PRO A 325 14.75 -15.73 -17.09
CA PRO A 325 15.57 -15.38 -18.26
C PRO A 325 14.92 -14.38 -19.22
N ALA A 326 13.60 -14.18 -19.16
CA ALA A 326 12.87 -13.18 -19.95
C ALA A 326 12.98 -11.76 -19.37
N HIS A 327 13.31 -11.61 -18.09
CA HIS A 327 13.42 -10.31 -17.43
C HIS A 327 14.41 -9.33 -18.08
N PRO A 328 15.65 -9.72 -18.43
CA PRO A 328 16.59 -8.82 -19.10
C PRO A 328 16.25 -8.55 -20.57
N VAL A 329 15.31 -9.28 -21.17
CA VAL A 329 14.96 -9.13 -22.58
C VAL A 329 14.14 -7.85 -22.78
N GLU A 330 14.51 -7.07 -23.79
CA GLU A 330 13.80 -5.84 -24.16
C GLU A 330 12.47 -6.14 -24.84
N VAL A 331 11.43 -5.41 -24.43
CA VAL A 331 10.13 -5.39 -25.12
C VAL A 331 10.26 -4.43 -26.31
N PRO A 332 10.18 -4.91 -27.57
CA PRO A 332 10.49 -4.09 -28.75
C PRO A 332 9.66 -2.81 -28.87
N THR A 333 8.36 -2.90 -28.58
CA THR A 333 7.45 -1.74 -28.68
C THR A 333 7.74 -0.67 -27.63
N LEU A 334 8.19 -1.07 -26.44
CA LEU A 334 8.48 -0.16 -25.33
C LEU A 334 9.94 0.31 -25.26
N ARG A 335 10.87 -0.45 -25.85
CA ARG A 335 12.33 -0.27 -25.70
C ARG A 335 12.79 -0.29 -24.23
N THR A 336 12.05 -1.01 -23.40
CA THR A 336 12.30 -1.16 -21.97
C THR A 336 12.45 -2.66 -21.68
N PRO A 337 13.41 -3.07 -20.83
CA PRO A 337 13.52 -4.47 -20.41
C PRO A 337 12.28 -4.90 -19.62
N LEU A 338 11.88 -6.16 -19.77
CA LEU A 338 10.65 -6.68 -19.17
C LEU A 338 10.60 -6.45 -17.65
N TRP A 339 11.72 -6.61 -16.94
CA TRP A 339 11.76 -6.42 -15.48
C TRP A 339 11.34 -5.01 -15.04
N ARG A 340 11.68 -3.96 -15.81
CA ARG A 340 11.26 -2.59 -15.49
C ARG A 340 9.78 -2.39 -15.74
N VAL A 341 9.25 -2.98 -16.82
CA VAL A 341 7.81 -3.01 -17.07
C VAL A 341 7.10 -3.67 -15.89
N LEU A 342 7.60 -4.79 -15.39
CA LEU A 342 7.03 -5.46 -14.21
C LEU A 342 7.06 -4.57 -12.97
N VAL A 343 8.16 -3.86 -12.69
CA VAL A 343 8.26 -2.94 -11.54
C VAL A 343 7.19 -1.84 -11.62
N THR A 344 6.99 -1.24 -12.79
CA THR A 344 5.96 -0.19 -12.97
C THR A 344 4.54 -0.72 -12.81
N LEU A 345 4.30 -2.01 -13.07
CA LEU A 345 3.01 -2.66 -12.87
C LEU A 345 2.78 -3.12 -11.41
N MET A 346 3.78 -3.01 -10.53
CA MET A 346 3.71 -3.36 -9.11
C MET A 346 3.69 -2.10 -8.23
N PRO A 347 2.52 -1.45 -8.03
CA PRO A 347 2.45 -0.15 -7.35
C PRO A 347 2.86 -0.19 -5.87
N ASP A 348 2.76 -1.36 -5.22
CA ASP A 348 3.11 -1.54 -3.80
C ASP A 348 4.62 -1.56 -3.55
N ARG A 349 5.41 -1.65 -4.62
CA ARG A 349 6.86 -1.80 -4.57
C ARG A 349 7.56 -0.61 -5.18
N ARG A 350 8.64 -0.18 -4.54
CA ARG A 350 9.46 0.94 -5.00
C ARG A 350 10.90 0.49 -5.15
N LEU A 351 11.51 0.82 -6.28
CA LEU A 351 12.93 0.65 -6.50
C LEU A 351 13.66 1.88 -5.94
N GLN A 352 14.44 1.70 -4.89
CA GLN A 352 15.23 2.75 -4.22
C GLN A 352 16.60 2.18 -3.85
N ASP A 353 17.69 2.87 -4.19
CA ASP A 353 19.07 2.44 -3.92
C ASP A 353 19.39 0.99 -4.38
N GLY A 354 18.82 0.55 -5.52
CA GLY A 354 18.97 -0.83 -6.02
C GLY A 354 18.14 -1.88 -5.28
N TRP A 355 17.31 -1.46 -4.33
CA TRP A 355 16.38 -2.30 -3.58
C TRP A 355 14.94 -2.10 -4.04
N LEU A 356 14.27 -3.21 -4.35
CA LEU A 356 12.84 -3.26 -4.54
C LEU A 356 12.16 -3.58 -3.21
N VAL A 357 11.50 -2.58 -2.62
CA VAL A 357 10.92 -2.68 -1.27
C VAL A 357 9.42 -2.44 -1.28
N VAL A 358 8.68 -3.19 -0.46
CA VAL A 358 7.27 -2.93 -0.17
C VAL A 358 7.15 -1.76 0.80
N GLY A 359 6.58 -0.65 0.35
CA GLY A 359 6.44 0.57 1.14
C GLY A 359 7.71 1.44 1.20
N ASP A 360 8.14 1.79 2.42
CA ASP A 360 9.26 2.70 2.67
C ASP A 360 10.55 1.97 3.08
N LEU A 361 11.67 2.31 2.42
CA LEU A 361 12.98 1.71 2.68
C LEU A 361 13.49 2.08 4.08
N GLY A 362 13.32 3.33 4.51
CA GLY A 362 13.74 3.80 5.83
C GLY A 362 13.00 3.06 6.96
N GLY A 363 11.68 3.01 6.89
CA GLY A 363 10.83 2.30 7.84
C GLY A 363 11.08 0.79 7.87
N LEU A 364 11.44 0.16 6.75
CA LEU A 364 11.84 -1.25 6.76
C LEU A 364 13.21 -1.44 7.45
N ARG A 365 14.17 -0.55 7.21
CA ARG A 365 15.47 -0.57 7.89
C ARG A 365 15.32 -0.39 9.41
N ASP A 366 14.49 0.55 9.84
CA ASP A 366 14.24 0.80 11.27
C ASP A 366 13.57 -0.37 11.96
N ARG A 367 12.54 -0.96 11.33
CA ARG A 367 11.91 -2.20 11.83
C ARG A 367 12.89 -3.36 11.91
N THR A 368 13.80 -3.48 10.93
CA THR A 368 14.85 -4.51 10.97
C THR A 368 15.80 -4.28 12.14
N ARG A 369 16.23 -3.03 12.39
CA ARG A 369 17.08 -2.72 13.56
C ARG A 369 16.38 -3.01 14.89
N GLN A 370 15.09 -2.70 15.01
CA GLN A 370 14.30 -3.00 16.20
C GLN A 370 14.18 -4.51 16.42
N LEU A 371 13.94 -5.29 15.36
CA LEU A 371 13.91 -6.75 15.41
C LEU A 371 15.26 -7.32 15.87
N LEU A 372 16.36 -6.82 15.30
CA LEU A 372 17.71 -7.25 15.68
C LEU A 372 18.07 -6.88 17.12
N ALA A 373 17.60 -5.73 17.62
CA ALA A 373 17.81 -5.30 19.01
C ALA A 373 17.01 -6.13 20.02
N GLY A 374 15.81 -6.58 19.64
CA GLY A 374 14.95 -7.44 20.46
C GLY A 374 15.17 -8.95 20.26
N LYS A 375 16.18 -9.34 19.47
CA LYS A 375 16.43 -10.75 19.12
C LYS A 375 16.87 -11.56 20.35
N PRO A 376 16.27 -12.73 20.63
CA PRO A 376 16.81 -13.69 21.60
C PRO A 376 18.10 -14.34 21.06
N ALA A 377 19.06 -14.60 21.94
CA ALA A 377 20.43 -14.99 21.57
C ALA A 377 20.54 -16.21 20.64
N ASP A 378 19.57 -17.12 20.70
CA ASP A 378 19.57 -18.40 19.98
C ASP A 378 18.67 -18.43 18.72
N ALA A 379 17.98 -17.33 18.38
CA ALA A 379 17.09 -17.33 17.23
C ALA A 379 17.80 -17.07 15.90
N ASP A 380 17.41 -17.80 14.86
CA ASP A 380 17.87 -17.55 13.50
C ASP A 380 17.29 -16.21 12.99
N VAL A 381 18.20 -15.28 12.63
CA VAL A 381 17.85 -13.94 12.13
C VAL A 381 17.05 -14.03 10.84
N VAL A 382 17.42 -14.96 9.95
CA VAL A 382 16.81 -15.08 8.62
C VAL A 382 15.36 -15.54 8.75
N VAL A 383 15.10 -16.52 9.62
CA VAL A 383 13.75 -17.02 9.91
C VAL A 383 12.90 -15.93 10.57
N LEU A 384 13.46 -15.17 11.51
CA LEU A 384 12.75 -14.05 12.14
C LEU A 384 12.38 -12.95 11.13
N MET A 385 13.31 -12.61 10.23
CA MET A 385 13.08 -11.60 9.18
C MET A 385 12.02 -12.06 8.18
N GLU A 386 11.99 -13.35 7.84
CA GLU A 386 10.96 -13.90 6.96
C GLU A 386 9.57 -13.83 7.61
N HIS A 387 9.43 -14.27 8.87
CA HIS A 387 8.13 -14.31 9.54
C HIS A 387 7.60 -12.92 9.95
N GLN A 388 8.47 -12.01 10.39
CA GLN A 388 8.03 -10.72 10.94
C GLN A 388 8.09 -9.57 9.92
N LEU A 389 9.05 -9.60 9.00
CA LEU A 389 9.28 -8.52 8.03
C LEU A 389 8.95 -8.94 6.59
N GLY A 390 8.77 -10.24 6.32
CA GLY A 390 8.51 -10.76 4.99
C GLY A 390 9.75 -10.78 4.08
N ILE A 391 10.95 -10.55 4.61
CA ILE A 391 12.20 -10.57 3.82
C ILE A 391 12.61 -12.04 3.64
N ARG A 392 12.69 -12.52 2.39
CA ARG A 392 13.01 -13.92 2.11
C ARG A 392 14.45 -14.27 2.40
N ALA A 393 14.70 -15.56 2.65
CA ALA A 393 16.02 -16.09 2.96
C ALA A 393 17.10 -15.73 1.92
N HIS A 394 16.77 -15.75 0.63
CA HIS A 394 17.74 -15.39 -0.43
C HIS A 394 18.11 -13.91 -0.46
N SER A 395 17.27 -13.02 0.09
CA SER A 395 17.51 -11.57 0.18
C SER A 395 18.05 -11.15 1.55
N ALA A 396 17.88 -11.98 2.57
CA ALA A 396 18.22 -11.65 3.95
C ALA A 396 19.71 -11.30 4.14
N GLN A 397 20.63 -12.05 3.52
CA GLN A 397 22.07 -11.79 3.65
C GLN A 397 22.46 -10.44 3.03
N ALA A 398 22.06 -10.21 1.78
CA ALA A 398 22.30 -8.94 1.09
C ALA A 398 21.68 -7.75 1.85
N TRP A 399 20.53 -7.96 2.49
CA TRP A 399 19.86 -6.93 3.29
C TRP A 399 20.65 -6.58 4.56
N LEU A 400 21.17 -7.59 5.27
CA LEU A 400 22.02 -7.39 6.45
C LEU A 400 23.33 -6.68 6.09
N ASP A 401 23.95 -7.05 4.97
CA ASP A 401 25.17 -6.41 4.48
C ASP A 401 24.90 -4.93 4.11
N ALA A 402 23.77 -4.64 3.48
CA ALA A 402 23.34 -3.27 3.17
C ALA A 402 23.05 -2.44 4.43
N LEU A 403 22.48 -3.05 5.47
CA LEU A 403 22.26 -2.39 6.77
C LEU A 403 23.57 -2.07 7.48
N ALA A 404 24.55 -2.98 7.43
CA ALA A 404 25.88 -2.76 8.00
C ALA A 404 26.63 -1.65 7.26
N ALA A 405 26.56 -1.64 5.92
CA ALA A 405 27.15 -0.58 5.10
C ALA A 405 26.52 0.80 5.39
N ALA A 406 25.21 0.86 5.65
CA ALA A 406 24.52 2.09 6.00
C ALA A 406 24.77 2.57 7.45
N ALA A 407 25.26 1.70 8.34
CA ALA A 407 25.56 2.01 9.74
C ALA A 407 27.02 2.43 9.96
N ALA A 408 27.92 2.14 9.01
CA ALA A 408 29.28 2.64 9.04
C ALA A 408 29.27 4.18 8.99
N PRO A 409 30.01 4.89 9.86
CA PRO A 409 30.15 6.33 9.75
C PRO A 409 30.64 6.67 8.34
N GLN A 410 29.88 7.48 7.60
CA GLN A 410 30.41 8.15 6.43
C GLN A 410 31.53 9.08 6.93
N GLU A 411 32.77 8.59 6.93
CA GLU A 411 33.92 9.49 6.90
C GLU A 411 33.67 10.46 5.74
N PRO A 412 33.80 11.78 5.96
CA PRO A 412 33.63 12.72 4.88
C PRO A 412 34.69 12.36 3.84
N ALA A 413 34.22 11.94 2.66
CA ALA A 413 35.04 11.78 1.48
C ALA A 413 35.57 13.17 1.10
N ALA A 414 36.65 13.56 1.78
CA ALA A 414 37.52 14.63 1.36
C ALA A 414 38.10 14.19 0.02
N ALA A 415 37.91 15.06 -0.97
CA ALA A 415 38.49 14.93 -2.28
C ALA A 415 39.98 14.58 -2.18
N ALA A 416 40.35 13.41 -2.68
CA ALA A 416 41.68 13.11 -3.13
C ALA A 416 41.57 12.45 -4.49
N ALA A 417 41.59 13.32 -5.51
CA ALA A 417 42.10 12.95 -6.81
C ALA A 417 43.50 12.33 -6.61
N SER A 418 43.63 11.05 -6.92
CA SER A 418 44.87 10.43 -7.34
C SER A 418 44.51 9.23 -8.19
N GLU A 419 44.29 9.53 -9.47
CA GLU A 419 44.73 8.64 -10.53
C GLU A 419 46.15 8.16 -10.22
N ALA A 420 46.32 6.85 -10.02
CA ALA A 420 47.40 6.08 -10.62
C ALA A 420 47.32 4.62 -10.18
N THR A 421 47.26 3.75 -11.20
CA THR A 421 47.75 2.35 -11.18
C THR A 421 47.06 1.35 -10.25
N ARG A 422 45.95 0.79 -10.73
CA ARG A 422 45.76 -0.67 -10.61
C ARG A 422 45.51 -1.27 -12.00
N GLN A 423 46.53 -2.02 -12.40
CA GLN A 423 46.71 -2.70 -13.67
C GLN A 423 45.57 -3.68 -13.94
N LEU A 424 45.05 -3.67 -15.17
CA LEU A 424 44.22 -4.74 -15.70
C LEU A 424 45.00 -6.07 -15.67
N PRO A 425 44.45 -7.18 -15.13
CA PRO A 425 45.00 -8.48 -15.42
C PRO A 425 44.63 -8.89 -16.86
N ARG A 426 45.66 -9.25 -17.62
CA ARG A 426 45.61 -9.83 -18.95
C ARG A 426 44.75 -11.10 -18.97
N ARG A 427 43.97 -11.26 -20.04
CA ARG A 427 43.34 -12.53 -20.44
C ARG A 427 44.42 -13.59 -20.67
N THR A 428 44.24 -14.75 -20.04
CA THR A 428 44.74 -16.03 -20.55
C THR A 428 43.60 -17.05 -20.54
N PRO A 429 43.46 -17.88 -21.58
CA PRO A 429 42.39 -18.87 -21.70
C PRO A 429 42.79 -20.18 -21.00
N GLY A 430 41.88 -20.79 -20.23
CA GLY A 430 42.10 -22.14 -19.70
C GLY A 430 41.11 -22.58 -18.61
N VAL A 431 40.21 -23.49 -19.01
CA VAL A 431 39.82 -24.72 -18.29
C VAL A 431 39.11 -24.61 -16.92
N ASN A 432 37.79 -24.90 -16.99
CA ASN A 432 36.90 -25.63 -16.07
C ASN A 432 36.67 -25.18 -14.60
N GLY A 433 35.37 -25.09 -14.26
CA GLY A 433 34.87 -25.18 -12.88
C GLY A 433 33.45 -24.64 -12.70
N HIS A 434 32.43 -25.41 -13.13
CA HIS A 434 31.03 -25.09 -12.87
C HIS A 434 30.66 -25.25 -11.38
N HIS A 435 30.29 -24.17 -10.71
CA HIS A 435 29.49 -24.21 -9.48
C HIS A 435 28.30 -23.25 -9.61
N ARG A 436 27.24 -23.75 -10.24
CA ARG A 436 25.92 -23.10 -10.34
C ARG A 436 25.13 -23.49 -9.09
N GLY A 437 25.16 -22.64 -8.08
CA GLY A 437 24.58 -22.90 -6.75
C GLY A 437 23.30 -22.12 -6.43
N GLY A 438 22.57 -21.63 -7.44
CA GLY A 438 21.23 -21.07 -7.21
C GLY A 438 20.19 -22.19 -7.22
N GLN A 439 19.53 -22.44 -6.10
CA GLN A 439 18.41 -23.38 -6.04
C GLN A 439 17.25 -22.86 -6.91
N PRO A 440 16.82 -23.59 -7.95
CA PRO A 440 15.67 -23.21 -8.74
C PRO A 440 14.37 -23.40 -7.94
N ILE A 441 13.37 -22.57 -8.27
CA ILE A 441 12.02 -22.64 -7.73
C ILE A 441 11.44 -24.05 -7.96
N PRO A 442 10.79 -24.69 -6.97
CA PRO A 442 10.01 -25.90 -7.23
C PRO A 442 8.91 -25.56 -8.24
N GLN A 443 8.95 -26.17 -9.42
CA GLN A 443 7.95 -25.93 -10.46
C GLN A 443 6.59 -26.44 -9.99
N VAL A 444 5.74 -25.51 -9.54
CA VAL A 444 4.32 -25.78 -9.32
C VAL A 444 3.67 -25.88 -10.69
N ASN A 445 3.08 -27.04 -10.97
CA ASN A 445 2.40 -27.32 -12.22
C ASN A 445 1.20 -26.37 -12.37
N THR A 446 1.29 -25.41 -13.30
CA THR A 446 0.25 -24.41 -13.55
C THR A 446 -1.09 -25.02 -13.96
N ALA A 447 -1.09 -26.28 -14.40
CA ALA A 447 -2.29 -27.04 -14.69
C ALA A 447 -3.08 -27.50 -13.45
N SER A 448 -2.51 -27.43 -12.24
CA SER A 448 -3.19 -27.83 -10.99
C SER A 448 -3.77 -26.67 -10.18
N ILE A 449 -3.59 -25.43 -10.64
CA ILE A 449 -4.10 -24.23 -9.96
C ILE A 449 -5.51 -23.99 -10.45
N ASP A 450 -6.50 -24.12 -9.57
CA ASP A 450 -7.89 -23.78 -9.92
C ASP A 450 -7.97 -22.26 -10.16
N PRO A 451 -8.23 -21.81 -11.40
CA PRO A 451 -8.22 -20.39 -11.74
C PRO A 451 -9.25 -19.60 -10.94
N ARG A 452 -10.32 -20.25 -10.45
CA ARG A 452 -11.35 -19.59 -9.62
C ARG A 452 -10.87 -19.31 -8.20
N ALA A 453 -10.08 -20.21 -7.63
CA ALA A 453 -9.50 -20.05 -6.30
C ALA A 453 -8.42 -18.96 -6.29
N ALA A 454 -7.60 -18.91 -7.34
CA ALA A 454 -6.59 -17.87 -7.52
C ALA A 454 -7.22 -16.47 -7.68
N LEU A 455 -8.33 -16.36 -8.43
CA LEU A 455 -9.09 -15.11 -8.60
C LEU A 455 -9.74 -14.64 -7.30
N ALA A 456 -10.27 -15.57 -6.49
CA ALA A 456 -10.85 -15.26 -5.18
C ALA A 456 -9.79 -14.77 -4.18
N ALA A 457 -8.59 -15.36 -4.18
CA ALA A 457 -7.48 -14.94 -3.34
C ALA A 457 -6.95 -13.54 -3.74
N LEU A 458 -6.76 -13.29 -5.04
CA LEU A 458 -6.34 -11.98 -5.56
C LEU A 458 -7.38 -10.87 -5.28
N SER A 459 -8.67 -11.19 -5.37
CA SER A 459 -9.76 -10.25 -5.04
C SER A 459 -9.82 -9.92 -3.53
N ALA A 460 -9.43 -10.87 -2.68
CA ALA A 460 -9.34 -10.66 -1.23
C ALA A 460 -8.09 -9.84 -0.83
N LEU A 461 -7.00 -9.97 -1.58
CA LEU A 461 -5.75 -9.23 -1.39
C LEU A 461 -5.81 -7.78 -1.92
N SER A 462 -6.66 -7.49 -2.91
CA SER A 462 -6.76 -6.16 -3.52
C SER A 462 -7.57 -5.12 -2.74
N GLY A 463 -7.99 -5.41 -1.51
CA GLY A 463 -8.53 -4.41 -0.57
C GLY A 463 -9.77 -3.62 -1.01
N ASN A 464 -10.47 -4.05 -2.06
CA ASN A 464 -11.60 -3.31 -2.63
C ASN A 464 -12.90 -4.12 -2.51
N SER A 465 -13.36 -4.30 -1.27
CA SER A 465 -14.72 -4.80 -1.01
C SER A 465 -15.72 -3.71 -1.39
N ARG A 466 -16.26 -3.76 -2.61
CA ARG A 466 -17.68 -3.46 -2.87
C ARG A 466 -18.24 -4.38 -3.96
N PRO A 467 -19.42 -5.00 -3.72
CA PRO A 467 -20.07 -5.89 -4.66
C PRO A 467 -20.81 -5.08 -5.73
N HIS A 468 -20.64 -5.46 -7.00
CA HIS A 468 -21.51 -5.01 -8.09
C HIS A 468 -22.54 -6.11 -8.37
N LEU A 469 -23.75 -5.95 -7.84
CA LEU A 469 -24.95 -6.48 -8.47
C LEU A 469 -25.86 -5.29 -8.78
N ILE A 470 -26.07 -5.09 -10.07
CA ILE A 470 -26.97 -4.11 -10.64
C ILE A 470 -28.39 -4.54 -10.26
N THR A 471 -29.01 -3.81 -9.34
CA THR A 471 -30.47 -3.66 -9.30
C THR A 471 -30.76 -2.25 -8.82
N SER A 472 -31.53 -1.54 -9.64
CA SER A 472 -31.96 -0.15 -9.47
C SER A 472 -32.25 0.23 -8.02
N GLN A 473 -31.38 1.02 -7.39
CA GLN A 473 -31.62 1.65 -6.09
C GLN A 473 -31.70 3.17 -6.26
N ARG A 474 -32.84 3.71 -5.83
CA ARG A 474 -33.09 5.12 -5.56
C ARG A 474 -31.96 5.68 -4.69
N ALA A 475 -31.42 6.84 -5.09
CA ALA A 475 -30.29 7.51 -4.45
C ALA A 475 -30.46 7.61 -2.92
N ALA A 476 -29.57 6.93 -2.18
CA ALA A 476 -29.35 7.17 -0.77
C ALA A 476 -28.53 8.46 -0.58
N PRO A 477 -28.73 9.21 0.53
CA PRO A 477 -28.04 10.48 0.74
C PRO A 477 -26.53 10.26 0.97
N PRO A 478 -25.67 11.22 0.56
CA PRO A 478 -24.24 11.11 0.76
C PRO A 478 -23.86 11.03 2.25
N PRO A 479 -22.70 10.44 2.59
CA PRO A 479 -22.18 10.43 3.97
C PRO A 479 -22.06 11.88 4.49
N PRO A 480 -22.16 12.09 5.82
CA PRO A 480 -22.09 13.44 6.38
C PRO A 480 -20.74 14.07 6.01
N GLN A 481 -20.80 15.18 5.27
CA GLN A 481 -19.64 15.99 4.95
C GLN A 481 -19.08 16.51 6.26
N THR A 482 -17.80 16.24 6.55
CA THR A 482 -17.12 16.78 7.72
C THR A 482 -16.93 18.28 7.54
N SER A 483 -17.89 19.09 7.95
CA SER A 483 -17.79 20.54 7.80
C SER A 483 -16.72 21.13 8.72
N PRO A 484 -16.12 22.29 8.38
CA PRO A 484 -15.15 22.98 9.25
C PRO A 484 -15.69 23.29 10.65
N SER A 485 -17.01 23.36 10.80
CA SER A 485 -17.71 23.54 12.09
C SER A 485 -17.70 22.31 12.99
N THR A 486 -17.52 21.10 12.45
CA THR A 486 -17.60 19.83 13.18
C THR A 486 -16.22 19.30 13.59
N ASP A 487 -15.17 19.59 12.82
CA ASP A 487 -13.78 19.22 13.15
C ASP A 487 -12.79 20.31 12.70
N PRO A 488 -12.63 21.40 13.47
CA PRO A 488 -11.76 22.51 13.09
C PRO A 488 -10.27 22.12 13.07
N SER A 489 -9.89 20.98 13.65
CA SER A 489 -8.51 20.53 13.69
C SER A 489 -8.02 20.05 12.32
N ARG A 490 -8.91 19.52 11.47
CA ARG A 490 -8.57 18.99 10.14
C ARG A 490 -8.56 20.02 9.02
N TRP A 491 -9.15 21.19 9.25
CA TRP A 491 -9.29 22.23 8.23
C TRP A 491 -8.24 23.33 8.42
N GLN A 492 -7.54 23.67 7.34
CA GLN A 492 -6.65 24.82 7.29
C GLN A 492 -7.41 26.02 6.74
N ARG A 493 -7.41 27.12 7.49
CA ARG A 493 -8.00 28.38 7.04
C ARG A 493 -7.01 29.16 6.18
N ILE A 494 -7.49 29.68 5.05
CA ILE A 494 -6.73 30.47 4.07
C ILE A 494 -7.51 31.74 3.78
N GLU A 495 -6.86 32.90 3.91
CA GLU A 495 -7.42 34.18 3.47
C GLU A 495 -7.16 34.37 1.97
N VAL A 496 -8.22 34.61 1.21
CA VAL A 496 -8.15 34.74 -0.25
C VAL A 496 -7.66 36.14 -0.62
N THR A 497 -6.53 36.22 -1.32
CA THR A 497 -6.00 37.48 -1.85
C THR A 497 -6.23 37.57 -3.36
N SER A 498 -6.16 38.78 -3.92
CA SER A 498 -6.19 39.01 -5.37
C SER A 498 -5.01 38.34 -6.11
N GLU A 499 -3.96 37.95 -5.40
CA GLU A 499 -2.84 37.17 -5.94
C GLU A 499 -3.20 35.68 -6.07
N HIS A 500 -3.86 35.10 -5.06
CA HIS A 500 -4.32 33.70 -5.11
C HIS A 500 -5.32 33.44 -6.25
N LEU A 501 -6.20 34.42 -6.54
CA LEU A 501 -7.14 34.33 -7.68
C LEU A 501 -6.46 34.45 -9.05
N ARG A 502 -5.25 35.01 -9.12
CA ARG A 502 -4.42 35.06 -10.33
C ARG A 502 -3.49 33.86 -10.46
N GLY A 503 -3.62 32.86 -9.58
CA GLY A 503 -2.80 31.66 -9.58
C GLY A 503 -1.48 31.80 -8.83
N GLY A 504 -1.35 32.84 -8.00
CA GLY A 504 -0.21 32.98 -7.11
C GLY A 504 -0.17 31.89 -6.02
N PRO A 505 1.02 31.60 -5.51
CA PRO A 505 1.24 30.50 -4.59
C PRO A 505 0.67 30.80 -3.20
N VAL A 506 0.09 29.81 -2.53
CA VAL A 506 -0.62 29.96 -1.25
C VAL A 506 0.13 29.26 -0.13
N ALA A 507 0.74 30.02 0.78
CA ALA A 507 1.48 29.48 1.90
C ALA A 507 0.56 28.77 2.91
N VAL A 508 1.00 27.62 3.42
CA VAL A 508 0.33 26.89 4.49
C VAL A 508 1.27 26.70 5.69
N PRO A 509 0.73 26.55 6.91
CA PRO A 509 1.56 26.30 8.08
C PRO A 509 2.32 24.98 7.99
N GLU A 510 3.54 24.93 8.50
CA GLU A 510 4.37 23.71 8.52
C GLU A 510 3.68 22.55 9.23
N GLY A 511 3.01 22.81 10.37
CA GLY A 511 2.26 21.78 11.09
C GLY A 511 1.10 21.18 10.29
N TYR A 512 0.58 21.87 9.28
CA TYR A 512 -0.41 21.29 8.35
C TYR A 512 0.28 20.34 7.36
N ALA A 513 1.40 20.76 6.76
CA ALA A 513 2.15 19.94 5.81
C ALA A 513 2.78 18.69 6.47
N THR A 514 3.30 18.80 7.70
CA THR A 514 3.82 17.63 8.46
C THR A 514 2.74 16.60 8.75
N ARG A 515 1.49 17.04 9.01
CA ARG A 515 0.34 16.12 9.20
C ARG A 515 -0.05 15.39 7.92
N LEU A 516 0.20 16.00 6.77
CA LEU A 516 0.09 15.35 5.46
C LEU A 516 1.30 14.45 5.13
N GLY A 517 2.25 14.31 6.06
CA GLY A 517 3.45 13.50 5.89
C GLY A 517 4.54 14.14 5.02
N MET A 518 4.40 15.42 4.68
CA MET A 518 5.40 16.13 3.90
C MET A 518 6.62 16.53 4.73
N ARG A 519 7.77 16.63 4.07
CA ARG A 519 9.05 17.13 4.62
C ARG A 519 9.61 18.27 3.73
N PRO A 520 10.50 19.13 4.24
CA PRO A 520 11.21 20.09 3.41
C PRO A 520 11.86 19.39 2.20
N GLY A 521 11.62 19.91 0.99
CA GLY A 521 12.08 19.33 -0.28
C GLY A 521 11.12 18.32 -0.94
N THR A 522 9.99 17.98 -0.32
CA THR A 522 8.98 17.09 -0.95
C THR A 522 7.88 17.85 -1.68
N LEU A 523 7.27 17.16 -2.64
CA LEU A 523 6.14 17.62 -3.44
C LEU A 523 5.02 16.60 -3.34
N LEU A 524 3.81 17.08 -3.08
CA LEU A 524 2.60 16.26 -2.95
C LEU A 524 1.58 16.75 -3.99
N SER A 525 1.21 15.88 -4.93
CA SER A 525 0.15 16.15 -5.89
C SER A 525 -1.19 15.69 -5.29
N VAL A 526 -2.15 16.61 -5.23
CA VAL A 526 -3.51 16.35 -4.72
C VAL A 526 -4.54 16.71 -5.79
N THR A 527 -5.67 16.03 -5.76
CA THR A 527 -6.77 16.24 -6.69
C THR A 527 -7.83 17.10 -6.02
N GLY A 528 -7.96 18.34 -6.48
CA GLY A 528 -8.97 19.30 -6.03
C GLY A 528 -10.39 19.00 -6.51
N PRO A 529 -11.37 19.75 -6.00
CA PRO A 529 -12.77 19.59 -6.38
C PRO A 529 -12.96 19.79 -7.89
N GLY A 530 -13.41 18.74 -8.59
CA GLY A 530 -13.52 18.74 -10.06
C GLY A 530 -12.37 18.16 -10.83
N ASP A 531 -11.57 17.30 -10.22
CA ASP A 531 -10.45 16.62 -10.85
C ASP A 531 -9.32 17.58 -11.31
N ASN A 532 -9.22 18.73 -10.64
CA ASN A 532 -8.15 19.70 -10.87
C ASN A 532 -6.89 19.24 -10.13
N ALA A 533 -5.76 19.10 -10.83
CA ALA A 533 -4.49 18.79 -10.18
C ALA A 533 -3.97 20.03 -9.45
N VAL A 534 -3.78 19.91 -8.14
CA VAL A 534 -3.19 20.93 -7.28
C VAL A 534 -1.91 20.35 -6.69
N VAL A 535 -0.85 21.14 -6.70
CA VAL A 535 0.45 20.71 -6.20
C VAL A 535 0.79 21.47 -4.94
N LEU A 536 1.14 20.74 -3.88
CA LEU A 536 1.69 21.27 -2.65
C LEU A 536 3.20 21.02 -2.64
N VAL A 537 4.00 22.07 -2.51
CA VAL A 537 5.47 22.00 -2.54
C VAL A 537 6.03 22.54 -1.24
N TRP A 538 7.00 21.84 -0.65
CA TRP A 538 7.75 22.35 0.50
C TRP A 538 9.16 22.75 0.07
N ARG A 539 9.40 24.06 -0.07
CA ARG A 539 10.76 24.61 -0.29
C ARG A 539 11.31 25.12 1.03
N ASP A 540 11.25 26.42 1.28
CA ASP A 540 11.57 27.03 2.57
C ASP A 540 10.38 26.94 3.54
N HIS A 541 9.17 27.05 3.00
CA HIS A 541 7.89 26.81 3.69
C HIS A 541 6.95 26.02 2.76
N PRO A 542 5.91 25.36 3.28
CA PRO A 542 4.98 24.61 2.45
C PRO A 542 3.96 25.53 1.78
N VAL A 543 3.77 25.34 0.49
CA VAL A 543 3.02 26.27 -0.37
C VAL A 543 2.25 25.50 -1.44
N PHE A 544 0.97 25.78 -1.60
CA PHE A 544 0.22 25.33 -2.77
C PHE A 544 0.62 26.16 -3.98
N ASP A 545 1.06 25.51 -5.07
CA ASP A 545 1.56 26.17 -6.27
C ASP A 545 0.46 27.03 -6.93
N SER A 546 -0.76 26.49 -7.02
CA SER A 546 -1.93 27.27 -7.44
C SER A 546 -3.23 26.67 -6.90
N LEU A 547 -4.00 27.46 -6.14
CA LEU A 547 -5.37 27.14 -5.72
C LEU A 547 -6.44 27.82 -6.58
N GLN A 548 -6.04 28.57 -7.61
CA GLN A 548 -6.94 29.29 -8.50
C GLN A 548 -8.13 28.46 -9.02
N PRO A 549 -7.96 27.24 -9.57
CA PRO A 549 -9.10 26.48 -10.10
C PRO A 549 -10.12 26.10 -9.01
N VAL A 550 -9.65 25.91 -7.77
CA VAL A 550 -10.49 25.59 -6.61
C VAL A 550 -11.24 26.84 -6.14
N LEU A 551 -10.54 27.96 -6.02
CA LEU A 551 -11.12 29.25 -5.59
C LEU A 551 -12.14 29.80 -6.60
N MET A 552 -11.85 29.69 -7.91
CA MET A 552 -12.79 30.09 -8.96
C MET A 552 -14.07 29.27 -8.91
N ARG A 553 -13.97 27.96 -8.66
CA ARG A 553 -15.14 27.08 -8.55
C ARG A 553 -16.02 27.43 -7.36
N LEU A 554 -15.40 27.82 -6.24
CA LEU A 554 -16.11 28.26 -5.04
C LEU A 554 -16.66 29.70 -5.15
N ASN A 555 -16.42 30.40 -6.28
CA ASN A 555 -16.74 31.82 -6.44
C ASN A 555 -16.17 32.72 -5.32
N ALA A 556 -15.00 32.35 -4.78
CA ALA A 556 -14.37 33.10 -3.70
C ALA A 556 -13.88 34.48 -4.17
N ARG A 557 -14.06 35.49 -3.32
CA ARG A 557 -13.64 36.88 -3.56
C ARG A 557 -12.40 37.22 -2.73
N PRO A 558 -11.61 38.25 -3.12
CA PRO A 558 -10.56 38.77 -2.26
C PRO A 558 -11.14 39.19 -0.90
N GLY A 559 -10.56 38.70 0.19
CA GLY A 559 -11.02 38.89 1.57
C GLY A 559 -11.83 37.71 2.14
N ASP A 560 -12.24 36.74 1.32
CA ASP A 560 -12.96 35.56 1.81
C ASP A 560 -12.03 34.60 2.56
N GLN A 561 -12.57 33.90 3.56
CA GLN A 561 -11.84 32.90 4.35
C GLN A 561 -12.19 31.50 3.85
N VAL A 562 -11.33 30.86 3.06
CA VAL A 562 -11.59 29.50 2.55
C VAL A 562 -10.95 28.47 3.47
N TYR A 563 -11.71 27.45 3.84
CA TYR A 563 -11.21 26.29 4.57
C TYR A 563 -10.83 25.20 3.58
N VAL A 564 -9.63 24.65 3.76
CA VAL A 564 -9.06 23.61 2.89
C VAL A 564 -8.61 22.42 3.74
N THR A 565 -8.87 21.20 3.27
CA THR A 565 -8.35 19.98 3.88
C THR A 565 -7.91 19.00 2.80
N VAL A 566 -6.97 18.11 3.12
CA VAL A 566 -6.49 17.05 2.22
C VAL A 566 -6.73 15.72 2.92
N ASP A 567 -7.49 14.84 2.27
CA ASP A 567 -7.74 13.47 2.71
C ASP A 567 -7.21 12.49 1.65
N GLY A 568 -6.15 11.76 2.00
CA GLY A 568 -5.38 10.95 1.06
C GLY A 568 -4.83 11.78 -0.10
N TYR A 569 -5.36 11.57 -1.31
CA TYR A 569 -4.98 12.29 -2.54
C TYR A 569 -6.02 13.33 -2.97
N ARG A 570 -7.03 13.62 -2.14
CA ARG A 570 -8.13 14.53 -2.48
C ARG A 570 -8.07 15.79 -1.64
N LEU A 571 -8.15 16.93 -2.31
CA LEU A 571 -8.26 18.25 -1.69
C LEU A 571 -9.74 18.65 -1.67
N ASP A 572 -10.26 18.93 -0.49
CA ASP A 572 -11.59 19.49 -0.28
C ASP A 572 -11.46 20.95 0.18
N ALA A 573 -12.39 21.79 -0.27
CA ALA A 573 -12.37 23.22 0.00
C ALA A 573 -13.80 23.77 0.15
N GLN A 574 -14.03 24.55 1.20
CA GLN A 574 -15.35 25.10 1.54
C GLN A 574 -15.22 26.56 1.98
N LEU A 575 -16.21 27.38 1.60
CA LEU A 575 -16.39 28.71 2.17
C LEU A 575 -17.10 28.60 3.53
N PRO A 576 -16.91 29.57 4.44
CA PRO A 576 -17.71 29.63 5.66
C PRO A 576 -19.15 29.90 5.24
N ALA A 577 -20.07 29.06 5.70
CA ALA A 577 -21.51 29.26 5.46
C ALA A 577 -22.03 30.55 6.12
#